data_AF-A0A2V6ISZ1-F1
#
_entry.id   AF-A0A2V6ISZ1-F1
#
_cell.length_a   1.000
_cell.length_b   1.000
_cell.length_c   1.000
_cell.angle_alpha   90.00
_cell.angle_beta   90.00
_cell.angle_gamma   90.00
#
_symmetry.space_group_name_H-M   'P 1'
#
loop_
_entity.id
_entity.type
_entity.pdbx_description
1 polymer ?
#
loop_
_entity_poly.entity_id
_entity_poly.type
_entity_poly.pdbx_seq_one_letter_code
_entity_poly.pdbx_strand_id
1 'polypeptide(L)'
;MGMKDKPTDKLSILRANDHFRDWRTLDDERVCALCNQKFSGNDVVISTMRDEVELRCPTSNCRSAVHQWVYPGNPLLSEKSYEDWWHALGSNDALDNAGSAPSPQPV
;
A
#
# COMPACT_ATOMS: atom_id res chain seq x y z
N MET A 1 20.10 18.10 -18.05
CA MET A 1 20.36 16.75 -18.61
C MET A 1 19.12 15.92 -18.33
N GLY A 2 18.29 15.64 -19.34
CA GLY A 2 16.99 14.98 -19.14
C GLY A 2 17.19 13.47 -18.95
N MET A 3 16.83 12.97 -17.78
CA MET A 3 16.70 11.53 -17.53
C MET A 3 15.46 11.08 -18.30
N LYS A 4 15.69 10.57 -19.51
CA LYS A 4 14.69 9.80 -20.25
C LYS A 4 14.79 8.40 -19.69
N ASP A 5 14.02 8.15 -18.63
CA ASP A 5 14.02 6.91 -17.87
C ASP A 5 13.83 5.72 -18.82
N LYS A 6 14.84 4.85 -18.87
CA LYS A 6 14.69 3.57 -19.55
C LYS A 6 13.73 2.73 -18.69
N PRO A 7 12.74 2.05 -19.27
CA PRO A 7 11.89 1.08 -18.55
C PRO A 7 12.70 0.07 -17.73
N THR A 8 13.90 -0.25 -18.19
CA THR A 8 14.89 -1.11 -17.51
C THR A 8 15.36 -0.53 -16.18
N ASP A 9 15.50 0.78 -16.05
CA ASP A 9 15.97 1.42 -14.82
C ASP A 9 14.87 1.38 -13.75
N LYS A 10 13.65 1.81 -14.11
CA LYS A 10 12.49 1.78 -13.20
C LYS A 10 12.20 0.36 -12.68
N LEU A 11 12.13 -0.63 -13.57
CA LEU A 11 11.86 -2.01 -13.16
C LEU A 11 12.98 -2.56 -12.26
N SER A 12 14.23 -2.21 -12.52
CA SER A 12 15.37 -2.62 -11.68
C SER A 12 15.30 -1.97 -10.30
N ILE A 13 14.94 -0.69 -10.23
CA ILE A 13 14.72 0.03 -8.97
C ILE A 13 13.58 -0.62 -8.16
N LEU A 14 12.45 -0.93 -8.79
CA LEU A 14 11.34 -1.59 -8.11
C LEU A 14 11.76 -2.95 -7.53
N ARG A 15 12.45 -3.77 -8.32
CA ARG A 15 12.97 -5.08 -7.87
C ARG A 15 14.01 -4.98 -6.75
N ALA A 16 14.81 -3.91 -6.76
CA ALA A 16 15.85 -3.71 -5.74
C ALA A 16 15.29 -3.18 -4.40
N ASN A 17 14.14 -2.50 -4.41
CA ASN A 17 13.61 -1.80 -3.22
C ASN A 17 12.27 -2.36 -2.71
N ASP A 18 11.60 -3.24 -3.45
CA ASP A 18 10.46 -4.04 -2.95
C ASP A 18 10.93 -5.44 -2.58
N HIS A 19 11.18 -5.66 -1.28
CA HIS A 19 11.58 -6.96 -0.75
C HIS A 19 10.39 -7.85 -0.35
N PHE A 20 9.16 -7.37 -0.52
CA PHE A 20 7.95 -8.09 -0.07
C PHE A 20 7.25 -8.80 -1.22
N ARG A 21 7.36 -8.28 -2.44
CA ARG A 21 6.75 -8.85 -3.65
C ARG A 21 7.63 -8.66 -4.87
N ASP A 22 7.56 -9.59 -5.81
CA ASP A 22 8.32 -9.51 -7.06
C ASP A 22 7.64 -8.61 -8.10
N TRP A 23 8.40 -7.66 -8.64
CA TRP A 23 8.04 -6.94 -9.86
C TRP A 23 8.63 -7.66 -11.08
N ARG A 24 7.82 -8.42 -11.81
CA ARG A 24 8.23 -9.11 -13.04
C ARG A 24 8.21 -8.16 -14.23
N THR A 25 7.21 -7.30 -14.30
CA THR A 25 7.07 -6.26 -15.32
C THR A 25 6.62 -4.95 -14.69
N LEU A 26 6.66 -3.85 -15.45
CA LEU A 26 6.07 -2.57 -15.00
C LEU A 26 4.55 -2.59 -15.06
N ASP A 27 3.96 -3.54 -15.76
CA ASP A 27 2.50 -3.71 -15.87
C ASP A 27 1.93 -4.55 -14.73
N ASP A 28 2.80 -5.15 -13.90
CA ASP A 28 2.37 -5.84 -12.68
C ASP A 28 1.60 -4.85 -11.80
N GLU A 29 0.47 -5.29 -11.25
CA GLU A 29 -0.41 -4.42 -10.46
C GLU A 29 -0.22 -4.67 -8.96
N ARG A 30 -0.46 -3.63 -8.17
CA ARG A 30 -0.58 -3.67 -6.71
C ARG A 30 -1.78 -2.85 -6.27
N VAL A 31 -2.25 -3.13 -5.06
CA VAL A 31 -3.23 -2.32 -4.36
C VAL A 31 -2.61 -1.79 -3.08
N CYS A 32 -2.70 -0.48 -2.87
CA CYS A 32 -2.27 0.14 -1.63
C CYS A 32 -3.25 -0.19 -0.52
N ALA A 33 -2.82 -0.89 0.54
CA ALA A 33 -3.69 -1.21 1.66
C ALA A 33 -4.14 0.01 2.48
N LEU A 34 -3.51 1.18 2.32
CA LEU A 34 -3.94 2.41 3.01
C LEU A 34 -5.03 3.18 2.25
N CYS A 35 -4.82 3.48 0.96
CA CYS A 35 -5.77 4.28 0.18
C CYS A 35 -6.67 3.45 -0.74
N ASN A 36 -6.51 2.11 -0.71
CA ASN A 36 -7.22 1.14 -1.52
C ASN A 36 -7.16 1.35 -3.04
N GLN A 37 -6.21 2.17 -3.51
CA GLN A 37 -6.02 2.43 -4.94
C GLN A 37 -5.17 1.33 -5.57
N LYS A 38 -5.62 0.86 -6.74
CA LYS A 38 -4.86 -0.04 -7.61
C LYS A 38 -3.94 0.77 -8.51
N PHE A 39 -2.71 0.30 -8.68
CA PHE A 39 -1.71 0.95 -9.53
C PHE A 39 -0.75 -0.09 -10.12
N SER A 40 -0.05 0.29 -11.17
CA SER A 40 1.00 -0.52 -11.81
C SER A 40 2.39 -0.04 -11.42
N GLY A 41 3.41 -0.83 -11.76
CA GLY A 41 4.81 -0.44 -11.61
C GLY A 41 5.15 0.82 -12.40
N ASN A 42 4.44 1.10 -13.51
CA ASN A 42 4.57 2.34 -14.25
C ASN A 42 4.15 3.56 -13.43
N ASP A 43 3.19 3.42 -12.52
CA ASP A 43 2.63 4.52 -11.75
C ASP A 43 3.45 4.81 -10.48
N VAL A 44 4.21 3.83 -9.97
CA VAL A 44 5.00 3.98 -8.74
C VAL A 44 5.91 5.20 -8.81
N VAL A 45 5.83 6.05 -7.78
CA VAL A 45 6.66 7.24 -7.68
C VAL A 45 7.98 6.84 -7.03
N ILE A 46 9.08 7.14 -7.70
CA ILE A 46 10.43 6.92 -7.16
C ILE A 46 10.96 8.27 -6.71
N SER A 47 11.36 8.37 -5.45
CA SER A 47 12.03 9.54 -4.90
C SER A 47 13.37 9.15 -4.30
N THR A 48 14.33 10.08 -4.29
CA THR A 48 15.62 9.88 -3.64
C THR A 48 15.73 10.84 -2.46
N MET A 49 16.03 10.32 -1.28
CA MET A 49 16.24 11.13 -0.08
C MET A 49 17.56 10.73 0.57
N ARG A 50 18.53 11.67 0.63
CA ARG A 50 19.86 11.45 1.21
C ARG A 50 20.54 10.16 0.69
N ASP A 51 20.55 10.02 -0.63
CA ASP A 51 21.13 8.89 -1.37
C ASP A 51 20.38 7.54 -1.22
N GLU A 52 19.26 7.51 -0.50
CA GLU A 52 18.39 6.33 -0.42
C GLU A 52 17.22 6.46 -1.41
N VAL A 53 16.91 5.36 -2.11
CA VAL A 53 15.76 5.28 -3.01
C VAL A 53 14.52 4.89 -2.21
N GLU A 54 13.46 5.67 -2.35
CA GLU A 54 12.18 5.43 -1.71
C GLU A 54 11.10 5.24 -2.78
N LEU A 55 10.35 4.14 -2.68
CA LEU A 55 9.19 3.86 -3.50
C LEU A 55 7.92 4.38 -2.80
N ARG A 56 7.11 5.17 -3.51
CA ARG A 56 5.90 5.80 -2.99
C ARG A 56 4.67 5.44 -3.81
N CYS A 57 3.53 5.40 -3.12
CA CYS A 57 2.22 5.21 -3.75
C CYS A 57 1.92 6.40 -4.67
N PRO A 58 1.34 6.17 -5.87
CA PRO A 58 1.01 7.24 -6.80
C PRO A 58 -0.10 8.17 -6.31
N THR A 59 -0.93 7.71 -5.36
CA THR A 59 -2.02 8.52 -4.81
C THR A 59 -1.46 9.71 -4.03
N SER A 60 -1.92 10.91 -4.39
CA SER A 60 -1.52 12.15 -3.71
C SER A 60 -1.76 12.07 -2.20
N ASN A 61 -0.78 12.51 -1.42
CA ASN A 61 -0.78 12.49 0.06
C ASN A 61 -0.83 11.09 0.72
N CYS A 62 -0.84 10.00 -0.05
CA CYS A 62 -0.75 8.67 0.53
C CYS A 62 0.67 8.40 1.02
N ARG A 63 0.81 8.06 2.31
CA ARG A 63 2.10 7.78 2.96
C ARG A 63 2.40 6.28 3.07
N SER A 64 1.78 5.47 2.20
CA SER A 64 1.98 4.03 2.30
C SER A 64 3.41 3.64 1.94
N ALA A 65 4.00 2.77 2.75
CA ALA A 65 5.27 2.12 2.47
C ALA A 65 5.06 0.82 1.68
N VAL A 66 6.13 0.32 1.08
CA VAL A 66 6.12 -0.83 0.17
C VAL A 66 5.50 -2.10 0.77
N HIS A 67 5.71 -2.34 2.08
CA HIS A 67 5.12 -3.49 2.78
C HIS A 67 3.58 -3.47 2.79
N GLN A 68 2.96 -2.31 2.56
CA GLN A 68 1.51 -2.11 2.50
C GLN A 68 0.93 -2.28 1.08
N TRP A 69 1.74 -2.64 0.08
CA TRP A 69 1.28 -2.80 -1.30
C TRP A 69 1.04 -4.25 -1.65
N VAL A 70 -0.20 -4.69 -1.60
CA VAL A 70 -0.56 -6.09 -1.78
C VAL A 70 -0.90 -6.40 -3.24
N TYR A 71 -0.90 -7.69 -3.61
CA TYR A 71 -1.45 -8.09 -4.91
C TYR A 71 -2.96 -7.80 -4.98
N PRO A 72 -3.50 -7.48 -6.17
CA PRO A 72 -4.94 -7.46 -6.37
C PRO A 72 -5.58 -8.78 -5.92
N GLY A 73 -6.73 -8.69 -5.25
CA GLY A 73 -7.42 -9.86 -4.68
C GLY A 73 -6.82 -10.40 -3.38
N ASN A 74 -5.85 -9.70 -2.77
CA ASN A 74 -5.35 -10.07 -1.45
C ASN A 74 -6.49 -10.03 -0.40
N PRO A 75 -6.73 -11.11 0.38
CA PRO A 75 -7.80 -11.17 1.36
C PRO A 75 -7.76 -10.05 2.40
N LEU A 76 -6.58 -9.50 2.72
CA LEU A 76 -6.42 -8.39 3.67
C LEU A 76 -7.25 -7.15 3.29
N LEU A 77 -7.61 -7.00 2.02
CA LEU A 77 -8.43 -5.89 1.54
C LEU A 77 -9.93 -6.20 1.52
N SER A 78 -10.33 -7.41 1.91
CA SER A 78 -11.75 -7.77 1.98
C SER A 78 -12.39 -7.20 3.24
N GLU A 79 -13.60 -6.67 3.11
CA GLU A 79 -14.46 -6.24 4.22
C GLU A 79 -14.54 -7.32 5.30
N LYS A 80 -14.74 -8.57 4.86
CA LYS A 80 -14.80 -9.74 5.72
C LYS A 80 -13.53 -9.93 6.55
N SER A 81 -12.34 -9.76 5.95
CA SER A 81 -11.10 -9.85 6.72
C SER A 81 -11.01 -8.76 7.76
N TYR A 82 -11.43 -7.53 7.44
CA TYR A 82 -11.50 -6.44 8.42
C TYR A 82 -12.45 -6.75 9.58
N GLU A 83 -13.66 -7.25 9.30
CA GLU A 83 -14.63 -7.70 10.30
C GLU A 83 -14.06 -8.83 11.17
N ASP A 84 -13.45 -9.85 10.55
CA ASP A 84 -12.82 -10.97 11.25
C ASP A 84 -11.71 -10.48 12.20
N TRP A 85 -10.87 -9.53 11.75
CA TRP A 85 -9.84 -8.89 12.59
C TRP A 85 -10.46 -8.09 13.74
N TRP A 86 -11.53 -7.33 13.50
CA TRP A 86 -12.20 -6.56 14.54
C TRP A 86 -12.82 -7.46 15.61
N HIS A 87 -13.50 -8.53 15.20
CA HIS A 87 -14.06 -9.52 16.11
C HIS A 87 -12.97 -10.25 16.92
N ALA A 88 -11.87 -10.61 16.27
CA ALA A 88 -10.75 -11.31 16.91
C ALA A 88 -9.92 -10.43 17.87
N LEU A 89 -9.76 -9.13 17.55
CA LEU A 89 -9.00 -8.19 18.38
C LEU A 89 -9.75 -7.74 19.64
N GLY A 90 -11.03 -8.07 19.77
CA GLY A 90 -11.73 -7.95 21.03
C GLY A 90 -13.02 -7.17 20.92
N SER A 91 -14.07 -7.89 20.57
CA SER A 91 -15.39 -7.74 21.18
C SER A 91 -15.37 -8.03 22.70
N ASN A 92 -14.34 -7.57 23.42
CA ASN A 92 -14.19 -7.74 24.87
C ASN A 92 -14.27 -6.45 25.68
N ASP A 93 -14.57 -5.29 25.06
CA ASP A 93 -14.81 -4.04 25.81
C ASP A 93 -16.08 -3.27 25.37
N ALA A 94 -16.95 -3.86 24.53
CA ALA A 94 -18.08 -3.14 23.90
C ALA A 94 -19.48 -3.67 24.25
N LEU A 95 -19.70 -4.16 25.48
CA LEU A 95 -21.06 -4.35 26.00
C LEU A 95 -21.30 -3.80 27.42
N ASP A 96 -20.36 -3.02 27.98
CA ASP A 96 -20.57 -2.33 29.26
C ASP A 96 -20.32 -0.81 29.17
N ASN A 97 -20.53 -0.17 28.02
CA ASN A 97 -20.83 1.28 28.01
C ASN A 97 -21.49 1.70 26.69
N ALA A 98 -22.82 1.54 26.62
CA ALA A 98 -23.61 2.15 25.56
C ALA A 98 -23.57 3.68 25.70
N GLY A 99 -22.65 4.34 25.00
CA GLY A 99 -22.62 5.78 24.92
C GLY A 99 -21.29 6.33 24.44
N SER A 100 -21.18 6.53 23.11
CA SER A 100 -20.14 7.33 22.44
C SER A 100 -18.85 6.59 22.07
N ALA A 101 -18.86 5.85 20.96
CA ALA A 101 -17.65 5.66 20.16
C ALA A 101 -17.88 6.36 18.81
N PRO A 102 -17.05 7.34 18.40
CA PRO A 102 -17.18 7.94 17.08
C PRO A 102 -16.77 6.94 16.02
N SER A 103 -17.57 6.83 14.96
CA SER A 103 -17.18 6.14 13.73
C SER A 103 -15.84 6.71 13.26
N PRO A 104 -14.80 5.88 13.04
CA PRO A 104 -13.56 6.37 12.47
C PRO A 104 -13.83 6.76 11.01
N GLN A 105 -13.78 8.07 10.74
CA GLN A 105 -13.79 8.56 9.36
C GLN A 105 -12.39 8.32 8.77
N PRO A 106 -12.31 7.78 7.54
CA PRO A 106 -11.03 7.61 6.86
C PRO A 106 -10.39 8.99 6.62
N VAL A 107 -9.12 9.12 6.97
CA VAL A 107 -8.28 10.32 6.78
C VAL A 107 -7.79 10.45 5.35
#